data_AF-A0A6L8A0G2-F1
#
_entry.id   AF-A0A6L8A0G2-F1
#
_cell.length_a   1.000
_cell.length_b   1.000
_cell.length_c   1.000
_cell.angle_alpha   90.00
_cell.angle_beta   90.00
_cell.angle_gamma   90.00
#
_symmetry.space_group_name_H-M   'P 1'
#
loop_
_entity.id
_entity.type
_entity.pdbx_description
1 polymer ?
#
loop_
_entity_poly.entity_id
_entity_poly.type
_entity_poly.pdbx_seq_one_letter_code
_entity_poly.pdbx_strand_id
1 'polypeptide(L)' 'MSATQDRVRALFREHLDADRDPDFGVGLGDSGISSMDAVKFVKACGEAFGVERRAEDVADFQTLGDVVTYLDANAG' A
#
# COMPACT_ATOMS: atom_id res chain seq x y z
N MET A 1 9.58 -1.78 -12.80
CA MET A 1 9.68 -1.31 -11.41
C MET A 1 9.05 0.05 -11.40
N SER A 2 7.77 0.12 -11.06
CA SER A 2 7.02 1.36 -10.99
C SER A 2 7.54 2.19 -9.82
N ALA A 3 7.73 3.50 -10.01
CA ALA A 3 8.21 4.40 -8.94
C ALA A 3 7.33 4.30 -7.68
N THR A 4 6.04 4.02 -7.89
CA THR A 4 5.06 3.74 -6.85
C THR A 4 5.43 2.53 -6.00
N GLN A 5 5.80 1.41 -6.62
CA GLN A 5 6.13 0.17 -5.93
C GLN A 5 7.37 0.34 -5.03
N ASP A 6 8.41 1.00 -5.54
CA ASP A 6 9.64 1.28 -4.75
C ASP A 6 9.35 2.19 -3.56
N ARG A 7 8.45 3.15 -3.71
CA ARG A 7 8.09 4.10 -2.65
C ARG A 7 7.16 3.48 -1.61
N VAL A 8 6.22 2.63 -2.03
CA VAL A 8 5.41 1.80 -1.13
C VAL A 8 6.30 0.83 -0.35
N ARG A 9 7.30 0.22 -1.01
CA ARG A 9 8.31 -0.63 -0.37
C ARG A 9 9.12 0.12 0.69
N ALA A 10 9.55 1.34 0.39
CA ALA A 10 10.26 2.19 1.34
C ALA A 10 9.39 2.53 2.57
N LEU A 11 8.14 2.98 2.35
CA LEU A 11 7.19 3.29 3.42
C LEU A 11 6.88 2.06 4.28
N PHE A 12 6.76 0.89 3.67
CA PHE A 12 6.49 -0.36 4.39
C PHE A 12 7.64 -0.71 5.33
N ARG A 13 8.89 -0.59 4.86
CA ARG A 13 10.07 -0.80 5.70
C ARG A 13 10.17 0.22 6.83
N GLU A 14 9.89 1.50 6.57
CA GLU A 14 9.89 2.55 7.59
C GLU A 14 8.80 2.34 8.64
N HIS A 15 7.58 1.96 8.24
CA HIS A 15 6.45 1.86 9.16
C HIS A 15 6.41 0.58 9.98
N LEU A 16 6.94 -0.53 9.46
CA LEU A 16 6.83 -1.85 10.11
C LEU A 16 8.12 -2.32 10.75
N ASP A 17 9.21 -1.55 10.64
CA ASP A 17 10.56 -1.98 11.07
C ASP A 17 10.93 -3.37 10.51
N ALA A 18 10.38 -3.68 9.34
CA ALA A 18 10.50 -4.98 8.72
C ALA A 18 11.76 -4.96 7.84
N ASP A 19 12.75 -5.77 8.19
CA ASP A 19 13.89 -6.10 7.33
C ASP A 19 13.46 -6.92 6.08
N ARG A 20 12.16 -7.18 5.95
CA ARG A 20 11.53 -7.91 4.84
C ARG A 20 10.83 -6.97 3.88
N ASP A 21 10.74 -7.43 2.65
CA ASP A 21 9.95 -6.75 1.65
C ASP A 21 8.45 -7.00 1.83
N PRO A 22 7.61 -5.98 1.55
CA PRO A 22 6.19 -6.22 1.38
C PRO A 22 6.00 -7.20 0.23
N ASP A 23 5.25 -8.28 0.51
CA ASP A 23 4.85 -9.21 -0.52
C ASP A 23 3.56 -8.69 -1.18
N PHE A 24 3.71 -8.15 -2.38
CA PHE A 24 2.60 -7.58 -3.14
C PHE A 24 1.57 -8.63 -3.59
N GLY A 25 1.94 -9.92 -3.59
CA GLY A 25 1.03 -11.03 -3.87
C GLY A 25 0.22 -11.48 -2.65
N VAL A 26 0.59 -11.00 -1.46
CA VAL A 26 -0.05 -11.39 -0.20
C VAL A 26 -1.04 -10.31 0.24
N GLY A 27 -2.13 -10.76 0.87
CA GLY A 27 -3.16 -9.87 1.38
C GLY A 27 -2.62 -8.90 2.44
N LEU A 28 -3.22 -7.71 2.55
CA LEU A 28 -2.87 -6.74 3.61
C LEU A 28 -2.95 -7.35 5.03
N GLY A 29 -3.82 -8.34 5.25
CA GLY A 29 -3.89 -9.08 6.52
C GLY A 29 -2.86 -10.20 6.70
N ASP A 30 -2.35 -10.77 5.59
CA ASP A 30 -1.37 -11.87 5.62
C ASP A 30 0.08 -11.39 5.46
N SER A 31 0.28 -10.16 4.98
CA SER A 31 1.61 -9.54 4.86
C SER A 31 2.22 -9.22 6.23
N GLY A 32 1.54 -9.58 7.32
CA GLY A 32 1.98 -9.41 8.71
C GLY A 32 1.88 -7.97 9.20
N ILE A 33 1.10 -7.15 8.50
CA ILE A 33 0.58 -5.87 9.00
C ILE A 33 -0.71 -6.14 9.76
N SER A 34 -0.91 -5.44 10.88
CA SER A 34 -2.25 -5.41 11.48
C SER A 34 -3.24 -4.80 10.50
N SER A 35 -4.49 -5.26 10.50
CA SER A 35 -5.54 -4.71 9.64
C SER A 35 -5.76 -3.20 9.85
N MET A 36 -5.44 -2.66 11.04
CA MET A 36 -5.42 -1.21 11.28
C MET A 36 -4.24 -0.51 10.60
N ASP A 37 -3.06 -1.13 10.59
CA ASP A 37 -1.86 -0.58 9.97
C ASP A 37 -1.96 -0.63 8.45
N ALA A 38 -2.54 -1.69 7.90
CA ALA A 38 -2.91 -1.78 6.49
C ALA A 38 -3.76 -0.57 6.03
N VAL A 39 -4.85 -0.27 6.75
CA VAL A 39 -5.74 0.84 6.41
C VAL A 39 -5.04 2.20 6.54
N LYS A 40 -4.27 2.40 7.61
CA LYS A 40 -3.47 3.62 7.78
C LYS A 40 -2.43 3.78 6.67
N PHE A 41 -1.77 2.69 6.30
CA PHE A 41 -0.75 2.66 5.26
C PHE A 41 -1.33 2.97 3.89
N VAL A 42 -2.44 2.34 3.51
CA VAL A 42 -3.13 2.62 2.24
C VAL A 42 -3.59 4.07 2.17
N LYS A 43 -4.12 4.61 3.28
CA LYS A 43 -4.52 6.01 3.36
C LYS A 43 -3.33 6.97 3.25
N ALA A 44 -2.25 6.70 3.98
CA ALA A 44 -1.02 7.49 3.93
C ALA A 44 -0.37 7.44 2.54
N CYS A 45 -0.39 6.29 1.88
CA CYS A 45 0.05 6.17 0.49
C CYS A 45 -0.84 7.03 -0.42
N GLY A 46 -2.17 6.87 -0.38
CA GLY A 46 -3.08 7.69 -1.20
C GLY A 46 -2.82 9.20 -1.04
N GLU A 47 -2.66 9.67 0.19
CA GLU A 47 -2.34 11.06 0.49
C GLU A 47 -0.93 11.48 -0.01
N ALA A 48 0.08 10.62 0.17
CA ALA A 48 1.45 10.89 -0.29
C ALA A 48 1.59 10.91 -1.82
N PHE A 49 0.75 10.16 -2.53
CA PHE A 49 0.71 10.13 -3.99
C PHE A 49 -0.30 11.14 -4.59
N GLY A 50 -1.01 11.91 -3.76
CA GLY A 50 -2.05 12.85 -4.23
C GLY A 50 -3.28 12.16 -4.84
N VAL A 51 -3.47 10.88 -4.54
CA VAL A 51 -4.57 10.06 -5.02
C VAL A 51 -5.68 10.08 -3.98
N GLU A 52 -6.66 10.97 -4.18
CA GLU A 52 -7.81 11.09 -3.30
C GLU A 52 -8.78 9.91 -3.52
N ARG A 53 -8.60 8.85 -2.71
CA ARG A 53 -9.42 7.63 -2.81
C ARG A 53 -10.72 7.76 -2.03
N ARG A 54 -11.79 7.19 -2.58
CA ARG A 54 -12.99 6.88 -1.79
C ARG A 54 -12.71 5.66 -0.91
N ALA A 55 -13.32 5.65 0.28
CA ALA A 55 -13.18 4.51 1.20
C ALA A 55 -13.67 3.18 0.60
N GLU A 56 -14.57 3.25 -0.39
CA GLU A 56 -15.09 2.12 -1.16
C GLU A 56 -13.99 1.38 -1.94
N ASP A 57 -13.07 2.12 -2.59
CA ASP A 57 -11.94 1.52 -3.31
C ASP A 57 -10.98 0.81 -2.35
N VAL A 58 -10.81 1.36 -1.13
CA VAL A 58 -9.93 0.77 -0.11
C VAL A 58 -10.47 -0.56 0.41
N ALA A 59 -11.80 -0.71 0.48
CA ALA A 59 -12.44 -1.95 0.89
C ALA A 59 -12.34 -3.05 -0.18
N ASP A 60 -12.21 -2.69 -1.46
CA ASP A 60 -12.02 -3.64 -2.57
C ASP A 60 -10.57 -4.15 -2.68
N PHE A 61 -9.59 -3.48 -2.06
CA PHE A 61 -8.21 -3.96 -2.09
C PHE A 61 -8.00 -5.16 -1.17
N GLN A 62 -7.77 -6.32 -1.78
CA GLN A 62 -7.42 -7.52 -1.05
C GLN A 62 -5.90 -7.60 -0.80
N THR A 63 -5.08 -7.10 -1.73
CA THR A 63 -3.62 -7.22 -1.69
C THR A 63 -2.90 -5.87 -1.73
N LEU A 64 -1.64 -5.87 -1.27
CA LEU A 64 -0.74 -4.72 -1.46
C LEU A 64 -0.49 -4.44 -2.94
N GLY A 65 -0.53 -5.47 -3.80
CA GLY A 65 -0.39 -5.34 -5.25
C GLY A 65 -1.51 -4.52 -5.88
N ASP A 66 -2.76 -4.69 -5.44
CA ASP A 66 -3.89 -3.90 -5.94
C ASP A 66 -3.73 -2.43 -5.58
N VAL A 67 -3.27 -2.17 -4.35
CA VAL A 67 -2.99 -0.81 -3.87
C VAL A 67 -1.91 -0.16 -4.71
N VAL A 68 -0.79 -0.83 -4.94
CA VAL A 68 0.31 -0.32 -5.77
C VAL A 68 -0.13 -0.10 -7.20
N THR A 69 -0.84 -1.06 -7.81
CA THR A 69 -1.30 -0.97 -9.20
C THR A 69 -2.22 0.21 -9.40
N TYR A 70 -3.15 0.43 -8.47
CA TYR A 70 -4.02 1.59 -8.52
C TYR A 70 -3.25 2.89 -8.28
N LEU A 71 -2.36 2.93 -7.29
CA LEU A 71 -1.53 4.12 -7.05
C LEU A 71 -0.70 4.44 -8.29
N ASP A 72 -0.11 3.44 -8.94
CA ASP A 72 0.72 3.63 -10.13
C ASP A 72 -0.07 4.12 -11.34
N ALA A 73 -1.32 3.65 -11.49
CA ALA A 73 -2.22 4.13 -12.52
C ALA A 73 -2.72 5.57 -12.29
N ASN A 74 -2.67 6.08 -11.05
CA ASN A 74 -3.21 7.39 -10.67
C ASN A 74 -2.14 8.39 -10.20
N ALA A 75 -0.93 7.93 -9.88
CA ALA A 75 0.21 8.75 -9.51
C ALA A 75 0.76 9.40 -10.79
N GLY A 76 0.39 10.66 -10.98
CA GLY A 76 0.90 11.52 -12.06
C GLY A 76 2.24 12.17 -11.71
#